data_AF-A0A915MH34-F1
#
_entry.id   AF-A0A915MH34-F1
#
_cell.length_a   1.000
_cell.length_b   1.000
_cell.length_c   1.000
_cell.angle_alpha   90.00
_cell.angle_beta   90.00
_cell.angle_gamma   90.00
#
_symmetry.space_group_name_H-M   'P 1'
#
loop_
_entity.id
_entity.type
_entity.pdbx_description
1 polymer ?
#
loop_
_entity_poly.entity_id
_entity_poly.type
_entity_poly.pdbx_seq_one_letter_code
_entity_poly.pdbx_strand_id
1 'polypeptide(L)'
;EKQSAARSSEVSDKEKSNDETKKVIDEGTTSSLVQTAQPPATQKTRIQNWTLFNATRELFHKESEQLQLDIFQRILGNEKRAVQGGAGLAQQKLLIRLCTRFRSALTSELEATLLNYVIEEQKTRVDLALLHLAELYAQLMGYSTLVSPKAFNQLTNEEKKQRYDTYLCTLLSTLHERGEHKE
;
A
#
# COMPACT_ATOMS: atom_id res chain seq x y z
N GLU A 1 25.60 31.92 -34.55
CA GLU A 1 25.63 32.13 -36.01
C GLU A 1 25.27 30.82 -36.70
N LYS A 2 24.12 30.78 -37.40
CA LYS A 2 23.66 29.85 -38.48
C LYS A 2 23.62 28.33 -38.16
N GLN A 3 22.63 27.51 -38.56
CA GLN A 3 21.45 27.65 -39.42
C GLN A 3 20.52 26.42 -39.25
N SER A 4 19.26 26.59 -39.64
CA SER A 4 18.11 25.66 -39.65
C SER A 4 18.10 24.64 -40.80
N ALA A 5 17.28 23.57 -40.68
CA ALA A 5 16.27 23.04 -41.64
C ALA A 5 15.87 21.58 -41.25
N ALA A 6 14.61 21.15 -41.05
CA ALA A 6 13.48 20.98 -42.01
C ALA A 6 13.86 20.02 -43.17
N ARG A 7 13.10 19.02 -43.68
CA ARG A 7 11.70 18.54 -43.57
C ARG A 7 11.53 17.36 -44.58
N SER A 8 10.51 16.52 -44.37
CA SER A 8 9.70 15.73 -45.35
C SER A 8 10.16 14.40 -45.97
N SER A 9 9.30 13.37 -45.84
CA SER A 9 8.51 12.71 -46.92
C SER A 9 7.52 11.72 -46.24
N GLU A 10 6.19 11.80 -46.42
CA GLU A 10 5.37 11.26 -47.53
C GLU A 10 5.40 9.70 -47.56
N VAL A 11 4.32 8.90 -47.65
CA VAL A 11 3.05 9.00 -48.38
C VAL A 11 2.07 7.89 -47.93
N SER A 12 0.78 8.14 -48.21
CA SER A 12 -0.44 7.31 -48.10
C SER A 12 -0.49 6.12 -49.08
N ASP A 13 -1.29 5.08 -48.79
CA ASP A 13 -2.31 4.43 -49.66
C ASP A 13 -2.68 3.03 -49.11
N LYS A 14 -3.96 2.73 -48.78
CA LYS A 14 -5.03 2.13 -49.63
C LYS A 14 -4.57 0.83 -50.33
N GLU A 15 -5.29 -0.29 -50.41
CA GLU A 15 -6.74 -0.54 -50.48
C GLU A 15 -7.01 -2.07 -50.43
N LYS A 16 -8.16 -2.46 -49.85
CA LYS A 16 -9.18 -3.45 -50.28
C LYS A 16 -8.96 -4.96 -50.52
N SER A 17 -10.11 -5.63 -50.31
CA SER A 17 -10.74 -6.74 -51.06
C SER A 17 -10.63 -8.14 -50.43
N ASN A 18 -11.74 -8.71 -49.91
CA ASN A 18 -12.82 -9.47 -50.59
C ASN A 18 -12.49 -10.99 -50.58
N ASP A 19 -13.38 -11.96 -50.58
CA ASP A 19 -14.84 -12.07 -50.56
C ASP A 19 -15.16 -13.59 -50.39
N GLU A 20 -16.43 -13.85 -50.08
CA GLU A 20 -17.23 -14.95 -50.63
C GLU A 20 -16.97 -16.44 -50.31
N THR A 21 -17.94 -16.92 -49.54
CA THR A 21 -18.65 -18.20 -49.55
C THR A 21 -18.81 -18.88 -50.92
N LYS A 22 -18.74 -20.23 -50.98
CA LYS A 22 -19.51 -21.02 -51.96
C LYS A 22 -19.85 -22.44 -51.49
N LYS A 23 -21.15 -22.76 -51.62
CA LYS A 23 -21.85 -24.06 -51.49
C LYS A 23 -21.68 -24.93 -52.73
N VAL A 24 -21.70 -26.27 -52.56
CA VAL A 24 -22.23 -27.31 -53.48
C VAL A 24 -22.64 -28.51 -52.59
N ILE A 25 -23.92 -28.75 -52.26
CA ILE A 25 -24.98 -29.57 -52.93
C ILE A 25 -24.61 -31.05 -53.14
N ASP A 26 -25.28 -31.96 -52.44
CA ASP A 26 -26.00 -33.08 -53.08
C ASP A 26 -27.10 -33.66 -52.17
N GLU A 27 -28.19 -34.11 -52.79
CA GLU A 27 -29.50 -34.47 -52.26
C GLU A 27 -29.61 -35.95 -51.82
N GLY A 28 -30.62 -36.30 -50.98
CA GLY A 28 -30.94 -37.71 -50.72
C GLY A 28 -31.81 -38.02 -49.49
N THR A 29 -33.07 -37.54 -49.49
CA THR A 29 -34.31 -38.27 -49.13
C THR A 29 -34.42 -39.10 -47.82
N THR A 30 -35.32 -38.60 -46.95
CA THR A 30 -36.19 -39.26 -45.94
C THR A 30 -35.57 -39.92 -44.71
N SER A 31 -35.85 -39.39 -43.51
CA SER A 31 -37.08 -39.71 -42.77
C SER A 31 -37.01 -39.25 -41.31
N SER A 32 -38.17 -38.83 -40.80
CA SER A 32 -38.58 -38.82 -39.40
C SER A 32 -38.13 -37.70 -38.45
N LEU A 33 -39.14 -36.89 -38.10
CA LEU A 33 -39.21 -35.99 -36.95
C LEU A 33 -38.73 -36.66 -35.66
N VAL A 34 -37.73 -36.07 -35.01
CA VAL A 34 -37.66 -36.00 -33.55
C VAL A 34 -37.19 -34.60 -33.17
N GLN A 35 -38.12 -33.76 -32.73
CA GLN A 35 -37.85 -32.43 -32.24
C GLN A 35 -37.27 -32.56 -30.83
N THR A 36 -35.95 -32.77 -30.73
CA THR A 36 -35.25 -32.66 -29.45
C THR A 36 -35.22 -31.19 -29.04
N ALA A 37 -35.90 -30.86 -27.96
CA ALA A 37 -35.85 -29.55 -27.32
C ALA A 37 -34.39 -29.16 -27.06
N GLN A 38 -33.90 -28.13 -27.76
CA GLN A 38 -32.63 -27.51 -27.40
C GLN A 38 -32.78 -26.88 -26.01
N PRO A 39 -31.83 -27.09 -25.08
CA PRO A 39 -31.82 -26.32 -23.85
C PRO A 39 -31.67 -24.83 -24.22
N PRO A 40 -32.33 -23.91 -23.47
CA PRO A 40 -32.23 -22.49 -23.76
C PRO A 40 -30.75 -22.11 -23.78
N ALA A 41 -30.31 -21.46 -24.86
CA ALA A 41 -28.94 -21.00 -25.01
C ALA A 41 -28.55 -20.28 -23.72
N THR A 42 -27.59 -20.85 -22.99
CA THR A 42 -27.03 -20.20 -21.81
C THR A 42 -26.50 -18.86 -22.31
N GLN A 43 -27.20 -17.78 -21.97
CA GLN A 43 -26.73 -16.43 -22.21
C GLN A 43 -25.34 -16.40 -21.59
N LYS A 44 -24.30 -16.33 -22.42
CA LYS A 44 -22.94 -16.11 -21.95
C LYS A 44 -23.00 -14.74 -21.30
N THR A 45 -23.20 -14.72 -19.99
CA THR A 45 -23.18 -13.50 -19.20
C THR A 45 -21.85 -12.87 -19.53
N ARG A 46 -21.87 -11.77 -20.27
CA ARG A 46 -20.67 -11.01 -20.60
C ARG A 46 -20.08 -10.65 -19.25
N ILE A 47 -18.98 -11.32 -18.88
CA ILE A 47 -18.24 -11.00 -17.67
C ILE A 47 -17.95 -9.50 -17.79
N GLN A 48 -18.63 -8.67 -16.98
CA GLN A 48 -18.28 -7.27 -16.90
C GLN A 48 -16.85 -7.28 -16.41
N ASN A 49 -15.93 -6.84 -17.26
CA ASN A 49 -14.51 -6.82 -16.95
C ASN A 49 -14.32 -5.92 -15.73
N TRP A 50 -14.29 -6.52 -14.55
CA TRP A 50 -13.90 -5.93 -13.28
C TRP A 50 -12.40 -5.67 -13.34
N THR A 51 -12.01 -4.66 -14.11
CA THR A 51 -10.65 -4.16 -14.08
C THR A 51 -10.53 -3.28 -12.84
N LEU A 52 -9.46 -3.45 -12.09
CA LEU A 52 -9.20 -2.67 -10.86
C LEU A 52 -9.35 -1.16 -11.14
N PHE A 53 -8.84 -0.71 -12.28
CA PHE A 53 -8.95 0.67 -12.76
C PHE A 53 -10.40 1.19 -12.81
N ASN A 54 -11.36 0.38 -13.27
CA ASN A 54 -12.76 0.78 -13.35
C ASN A 54 -13.51 0.67 -12.01
N ALA A 55 -12.97 -0.09 -11.06
CA ALA A 55 -13.55 -0.30 -9.73
C ALA A 55 -12.95 0.63 -8.65
N THR A 56 -11.85 1.33 -8.97
CA THR A 56 -11.15 2.21 -8.02
C THR A 56 -11.32 3.68 -8.41
N ARG A 57 -11.44 4.53 -7.41
CA ARG A 57 -11.34 5.99 -7.54
C ARG A 57 -10.00 6.45 -6.98
N GLU A 58 -9.44 7.51 -7.54
CA GLU A 58 -8.35 8.21 -6.89
C GLU A 58 -8.79 8.75 -5.53
N LEU A 59 -7.88 8.65 -4.55
CA LEU A 59 -8.10 9.15 -3.20
C LEU A 59 -7.66 10.61 -3.15
N PHE A 60 -8.48 11.46 -2.53
CA PHE A 60 -8.03 12.79 -2.16
C PHE A 60 -6.96 12.70 -1.06
N HIS A 61 -6.08 13.70 -0.97
CA HIS A 61 -4.96 13.69 -0.02
C HIS A 61 -5.40 13.36 1.42
N LYS A 62 -6.44 14.04 1.90
CA LYS A 62 -6.99 13.83 3.25
C LYS A 62 -7.58 12.43 3.46
N GLU A 63 -8.23 11.87 2.43
CA GLU A 63 -8.74 10.50 2.50
C GLU A 63 -7.60 9.49 2.55
N SER A 64 -6.52 9.74 1.79
CA SER A 64 -5.31 8.91 1.83
C SER A 64 -4.62 8.96 3.19
N GLU A 65 -4.56 10.13 3.81
CA GLU A 65 -4.01 10.30 5.16
C GLU A 65 -4.83 9.54 6.21
N GLN A 66 -6.16 9.70 6.20
CA GLN A 66 -7.03 8.95 7.11
C GLN A 66 -6.87 7.43 6.90
N LEU A 67 -6.83 6.99 5.64
CA LEU A 67 -6.64 5.59 5.32
C LEU A 67 -5.30 5.06 5.84
N GLN A 68 -4.22 5.84 5.76
CA GLN A 68 -2.92 5.46 6.33
C GLN A 68 -2.99 5.26 7.83
N LEU A 69 -3.67 6.17 8.56
CA LEU A 69 -3.84 6.06 9.99
C LEU A 69 -4.69 4.83 10.36
N ASP A 70 -5.81 4.61 9.69
CA ASP A 70 -6.70 3.46 9.91
C ASP A 70 -5.97 2.14 9.66
N ILE A 71 -5.17 2.08 8.59
CA ILE A 71 -4.32 0.92 8.28
C ILE A 71 -3.30 0.71 9.40
N PHE A 72 -2.63 1.76 9.86
CA PHE A 72 -1.64 1.66 10.92
C PHE A 72 -2.27 1.14 12.22
N GLN A 73 -3.40 1.71 12.65
CA GLN A 73 -4.15 1.27 13.82
C GLN A 73 -4.60 -0.19 13.68
N ARG A 74 -5.04 -0.61 12.49
CA ARG A 74 -5.41 -2.00 12.23
C ARG A 74 -4.22 -2.95 12.33
N ILE A 75 -3.05 -2.57 11.82
CA ILE A 75 -1.82 -3.37 11.95
C ILE A 75 -1.41 -3.44 13.42
N LEU A 76 -1.51 -2.33 14.15
CA LEU A 76 -1.19 -2.22 15.57
C LEU A 76 -2.10 -3.13 16.43
N GLY A 77 -3.40 -3.11 16.19
CA GLY A 77 -4.38 -3.96 16.89
C GLY A 77 -4.19 -5.47 16.65
N ASN A 78 -3.47 -5.86 15.59
CA ASN A 78 -3.16 -7.25 15.30
C ASN A 78 -1.87 -7.76 15.96
N GLU A 79 -1.13 -6.91 16.69
CA GLU A 79 0.16 -7.26 17.30
C GLU A 79 0.06 -8.48 18.22
N LYS A 80 -0.89 -8.49 19.16
CA LYS A 80 -1.09 -9.63 20.07
C LYS A 80 -1.33 -10.94 19.33
N ARG A 81 -2.12 -10.90 18.24
CA ARG A 81 -2.39 -12.09 17.42
C ARG A 81 -1.14 -12.56 16.68
N ALA A 82 -0.34 -11.62 16.17
CA ALA A 82 0.93 -11.95 15.53
C ALA A 82 1.92 -12.57 16.53
N VAL A 83 1.97 -12.08 17.77
CA VAL A 83 2.77 -12.68 18.85
C VAL A 83 2.32 -14.11 19.14
N GLN A 84 1.01 -14.33 19.32
CA GLN A 84 0.45 -15.66 19.55
C GLN A 84 0.69 -16.62 18.38
N GLY A 85 0.69 -16.11 17.14
CA GLY A 85 0.99 -16.88 15.92
C GLY A 85 2.49 -17.08 15.65
N GLY A 86 3.39 -16.64 16.54
CA GLY A 86 4.84 -16.78 16.38
C GLY A 86 5.51 -15.77 15.42
N ALA A 87 4.75 -14.80 14.91
CA ALA A 87 5.23 -13.75 14.00
C ALA A 87 5.43 -12.38 14.69
N GLY A 88 5.46 -12.33 16.02
CA GLY A 88 5.52 -11.10 16.81
C GLY A 88 6.68 -10.18 16.43
N LEU A 89 7.91 -10.72 16.34
CA LEU A 89 9.09 -9.92 15.98
C LEU A 89 8.98 -9.29 14.58
N ALA A 90 8.42 -10.02 13.62
CA ALA A 90 8.21 -9.50 12.26
C ALA A 90 7.17 -8.36 12.26
N GLN A 91 6.09 -8.54 13.02
CA GLN A 91 5.04 -7.55 13.19
C GLN A 91 5.56 -6.26 13.86
N GLN A 92 6.34 -6.40 14.94
CA GLN A 92 6.94 -5.26 15.64
C GLN A 92 7.90 -4.48 14.71
N LYS A 93 8.78 -5.18 13.99
CA LYS A 93 9.66 -4.55 12.98
C LYS A 93 8.87 -3.83 11.88
N LEU A 94 7.76 -4.41 11.43
CA LEU A 94 6.87 -3.78 10.44
C LEU A 94 6.27 -2.49 11.00
N LEU A 95 5.71 -2.52 12.21
CA LEU A 95 5.13 -1.36 12.88
C LEU A 95 6.14 -0.23 13.02
N ILE A 96 7.35 -0.55 13.51
CA ILE A 96 8.41 0.45 13.64
C ILE A 96 8.76 1.05 12.28
N ARG A 97 8.95 0.23 11.24
CA ARG A 97 9.29 0.73 9.90
C ARG A 97 8.19 1.60 9.30
N LEU A 98 6.92 1.25 9.47
CA LEU A 98 5.79 2.05 8.98
C LEU A 98 5.78 3.44 9.64
N CYS A 99 6.10 3.49 10.93
CA CYS A 99 6.13 4.72 11.71
C CYS A 99 7.37 5.58 11.42
N THR A 100 8.54 4.96 11.22
CA THR A 100 9.82 5.68 11.19
C THR A 100 10.42 5.87 9.81
N ARG A 101 10.14 5.01 8.81
CA ARG A 101 10.80 5.05 7.49
C ARG A 101 10.15 6.01 6.51
N PHE A 102 8.84 6.23 6.62
CA PHE A 102 8.09 7.03 5.66
C PHE A 102 7.69 8.35 6.29
N ARG A 103 8.43 9.42 5.96
CA ARG A 103 8.09 10.76 6.45
C ARG A 103 6.88 11.29 5.68
N SER A 104 5.82 11.57 6.42
CA SER A 104 4.59 12.24 5.95
C SER A 104 4.13 13.28 6.97
N ALA A 105 3.07 14.03 6.64
CA ALA A 105 2.42 14.94 7.59
C ALA A 105 1.91 14.21 8.86
N LEU A 106 1.63 12.91 8.76
CA LEU A 106 1.14 12.07 9.86
C LEU A 106 2.24 11.50 10.76
N THR A 107 3.52 11.76 10.50
CA THR A 107 4.62 11.12 11.24
C THR A 107 4.47 11.28 12.75
N SER A 108 4.17 12.49 13.22
CA SER A 108 3.97 12.77 14.65
C SER A 108 2.78 12.01 15.23
N GLU A 109 1.68 11.90 14.48
CA GLU A 109 0.48 11.20 14.90
C GLU A 109 0.69 9.68 14.97
N LEU A 110 1.42 9.10 14.01
CA LEU A 110 1.79 7.68 14.02
C LEU A 110 2.71 7.36 15.22
N GLU A 111 3.69 8.21 15.48
CA GLU A 111 4.58 8.08 16.65
C GLU A 111 3.83 8.18 17.96
N ALA A 112 2.94 9.16 18.10
CA ALA A 112 2.10 9.32 19.28
C ALA A 112 1.16 8.11 19.47
N THR A 113 0.56 7.61 18.39
CA THR A 113 -0.31 6.42 18.43
C THR A 113 0.47 5.19 18.90
N LEU A 114 1.67 4.98 18.37
CA LEU A 114 2.54 3.87 18.78
C LEU A 114 3.01 4.02 20.23
N LEU A 115 3.38 5.22 20.64
CA LEU A 115 3.81 5.50 22.01
C LEU A 115 2.67 5.23 22.99
N ASN A 116 1.47 5.77 22.75
CA ASN A 116 0.30 5.50 23.57
C ASN A 116 0.02 3.99 23.69
N TYR A 117 0.10 3.27 22.57
CA TYR A 117 -0.04 1.82 22.55
C TYR A 117 1.02 1.11 23.38
N VAL A 118 2.28 1.52 23.35
CA VAL A 118 3.33 0.98 24.22
C VAL A 118 2.99 1.24 25.69
N ILE A 119 2.63 2.47 26.04
CA ILE A 119 2.43 2.88 27.44
C ILE A 119 1.17 2.20 28.04
N GLU A 120 0.13 1.91 27.25
CA GLU A 120 -1.05 1.15 27.69
C GLU A 120 -0.71 -0.22 28.30
N GLU A 121 0.29 -0.92 27.77
CA GLU A 121 0.74 -2.22 28.29
C GLU A 121 2.28 -2.28 28.39
N GLN A 122 2.85 -1.36 29.17
CA GLN A 122 4.30 -1.19 29.24
C GLN A 122 5.06 -2.48 29.54
N LYS A 123 4.55 -3.35 30.41
CA LYS A 123 5.24 -4.59 30.84
C LYS A 123 5.44 -5.60 29.71
N THR A 124 4.52 -5.65 28.75
CA THR A 124 4.54 -6.62 27.65
C THR A 124 5.07 -6.02 26.35
N ARG A 125 5.15 -4.69 26.24
CA ARG A 125 5.50 -3.95 25.01
C ARG A 125 6.82 -3.18 25.11
N VAL A 126 7.65 -3.41 26.13
CA VAL A 126 8.98 -2.78 26.26
C VAL A 126 9.82 -3.01 25.01
N ASP A 127 9.82 -4.23 24.46
CA ASP A 127 10.58 -4.56 23.26
C ASP A 127 10.20 -3.69 22.07
N LEU A 128 8.92 -3.35 21.92
CA LEU A 128 8.43 -2.48 20.85
C LEU A 128 8.93 -1.04 21.03
N ALA A 129 8.96 -0.54 22.27
CA ALA A 129 9.52 0.77 22.60
C ALA A 129 11.02 0.84 22.29
N LEU A 130 11.76 -0.20 22.70
CA LEU A 130 13.20 -0.31 22.47
C LEU A 130 13.53 -0.45 20.97
N LEU A 131 12.72 -1.20 20.21
CA LEU A 131 12.85 -1.30 18.75
C LEU A 131 12.63 0.06 18.07
N HIS A 132 11.68 0.85 18.54
CA HIS A 132 11.47 2.21 18.03
C HIS A 132 12.70 3.10 18.30
N LEU A 133 13.16 3.11 19.55
CA LEU A 133 14.32 3.89 19.98
C LEU A 133 15.59 3.48 19.20
N ALA A 134 15.80 2.18 19.02
CA ALA A 134 16.91 1.64 18.24
C ALA A 134 16.86 2.06 16.76
N GLU A 135 15.67 2.10 16.16
CA GLU A 135 15.52 2.57 14.78
C GLU A 135 15.79 4.08 14.67
N LEU A 136 15.30 4.90 15.60
CA LEU A 136 15.61 6.35 15.63
C LEU A 136 17.12 6.59 15.79
N TYR A 137 17.78 5.83 16.67
CA TYR A 137 19.23 5.88 16.81
C TYR A 137 19.95 5.45 15.54
N ALA A 138 19.49 4.37 14.88
CA ALA A 138 20.05 3.93 13.61
C ALA A 138 19.90 5.00 12.51
N GLN A 139 18.80 5.76 12.50
CA GLN A 139 18.61 6.89 11.58
C GLN A 139 19.53 8.06 11.88
N LEU A 140 19.74 8.37 13.17
CA LEU A 140 20.68 9.40 13.64
C LEU A 140 22.12 9.07 13.23
N MET A 141 22.55 7.83 13.44
CA MET A 141 23.90 7.36 13.08
C MET A 141 24.11 7.12 11.59
N GLY A 142 23.05 7.13 10.79
CA GLY A 142 23.11 6.90 9.34
C GLY A 142 23.10 5.43 8.91
N TYR A 143 22.82 4.49 9.82
CA TYR A 143 22.64 3.06 9.49
C TYR A 143 21.27 2.77 8.87
N SER A 144 20.29 3.66 9.06
CA SER A 144 18.95 3.56 8.51
C SER A 144 18.55 4.82 7.76
N THR A 145 17.80 4.66 6.68
CA THR A 145 17.39 5.77 5.80
C THR A 145 15.93 6.13 6.04
N LEU A 146 15.68 7.42 6.22
CA LEU A 146 14.34 8.01 6.17
C LEU A 146 13.99 8.28 4.70
N VAL A 147 12.93 7.63 4.21
CA VAL A 147 12.38 7.89 2.88
C VAL A 147 11.40 9.04 3.00
N SER A 148 11.57 10.04 2.16
CA SER A 148 10.56 11.07 1.99
C SER A 148 10.28 11.35 0.52
N PRO A 149 9.02 11.61 0.16
CA PRO A 149 8.70 12.15 -1.16
C PRO A 149 9.53 13.41 -1.41
N LYS A 150 9.84 13.71 -2.67
CA LYS A 150 10.70 14.83 -3.13
C LYS A 150 10.34 16.22 -2.55
N ALA A 151 9.21 16.35 -1.85
CA ALA A 151 8.72 17.54 -1.17
C ALA A 151 9.21 17.71 0.29
N PHE A 152 9.68 16.66 1.00
CA PHE A 152 10.36 16.89 2.28
C PHE A 152 11.85 16.74 2.11
N ASN A 153 12.57 17.77 2.57
CA ASN A 153 14.01 17.72 2.69
C ASN A 153 14.42 16.57 3.61
N GLN A 154 15.57 15.96 3.31
CA GLN A 154 16.16 15.00 4.23
C GLN A 154 16.38 15.68 5.58
N LEU A 155 16.07 14.96 6.65
CA LEU A 155 16.24 15.46 7.99
C LEU A 155 17.72 15.74 8.27
N THR A 156 18.02 16.94 8.75
CA THR A 156 19.34 17.30 9.24
C THR A 156 19.72 16.44 10.45
N ASN A 157 21.01 16.32 10.75
CA ASN A 157 21.45 15.55 11.91
C ASN A 157 20.89 16.12 13.23
N GLU A 158 20.72 17.44 13.33
CA GLU A 158 20.15 18.05 14.54
C GLU A 158 18.67 17.70 14.71
N GLU A 159 17.88 17.73 13.63
CA GLU A 159 16.48 17.32 13.69
C GLU A 159 16.33 15.82 14.00
N LYS A 160 17.23 14.96 13.51
CA LYS A 160 17.24 13.54 13.87
C LYS A 160 17.54 13.33 15.35
N LYS A 161 18.51 14.09 15.88
CA LYS A 161 18.88 14.06 17.28
C LYS A 161 17.72 14.55 18.15
N GLN A 162 17.08 15.65 17.76
CA GLN A 162 15.89 16.18 18.44
C GLN A 162 14.74 15.17 18.44
N ARG A 163 14.49 14.49 17.32
CA ARG A 163 13.45 13.43 17.25
C ARG A 163 13.75 12.28 18.22
N TYR A 164 14.99 11.79 18.23
CA TYR A 164 15.43 10.75 19.17
C TYR A 164 15.26 11.18 20.63
N ASP A 165 15.76 12.39 20.96
CA ASP A 165 15.70 12.94 22.32
C ASP A 165 14.27 13.18 22.80
N THR A 166 13.42 13.72 21.93
CA THR A 166 12.00 13.94 22.21
C THR A 166 11.29 12.64 22.51
N TYR A 167 11.49 11.61 21.70
CA TYR A 167 10.86 10.30 21.93
C TYR A 167 11.35 9.67 23.24
N LEU A 168 12.67 9.68 23.48
CA LEU A 168 13.27 9.12 24.68
C LEU A 168 12.79 9.82 25.94
N CYS A 169 12.83 11.16 25.96
CA CYS A 169 12.40 11.95 27.10
C CYS A 169 10.90 11.75 27.35
N THR A 170 10.07 11.78 26.30
CA THR A 170 8.62 11.57 26.45
C THR A 170 8.32 10.17 26.98
N LEU A 171 9.00 9.13 26.48
CA LEU A 171 8.86 7.77 26.98
C LEU A 171 9.26 7.67 28.45
N LEU A 172 10.41 8.21 28.84
CA LEU A 172 10.89 8.15 30.22
C LEU A 172 10.00 8.96 31.17
N SER A 173 9.58 10.17 30.78
CA SER A 173 8.67 11.00 31.57
C SER A 173 7.33 10.30 31.78
N THR A 174 6.72 9.76 30.71
CA THR A 174 5.43 9.07 30.82
C THR A 174 5.52 7.77 31.63
N LEU A 175 6.63 7.02 31.53
CA LEU A 175 6.87 5.85 32.37
C LEU A 175 7.12 6.23 33.83
N HIS A 176 7.80 7.34 34.10
CA HIS A 176 8.03 7.84 35.45
C HIS A 176 6.73 8.31 36.11
N GLU A 177 5.92 9.11 35.40
CA GLU A 177 4.62 9.59 35.87
C GLU A 177 3.63 8.43 36.12
N ARG A 178 3.61 7.41 35.26
CA ARG A 178 2.82 6.19 35.49
C ARG A 178 3.45 5.23 36.50
N GLY A 179 4.72 5.44 36.82
CA GLY A 179 5.50 4.69 37.80
C GLY A 179 5.19 5.09 39.25
N GLU A 180 4.27 6.03 39.49
CA GLU A 180 3.82 6.36 40.83
C GLU A 180 2.80 5.33 41.35
N HIS A 181 3.25 4.58 42.35
CA HIS A 181 2.50 3.69 43.26
C HIS A 181 2.22 2.25 42.79
N LYS A 182 3.24 1.38 42.90
CA LYS A 182 3.17 0.09 43.63
C LYS A 182 4.50 -0.65 43.51
N GLU A 183 5.45 -0.27 44.36
CA GLU A 183 6.17 -1.29 45.12
C GLU A 183 5.33 -1.66 46.35
#